data_AF-A0A165DSN9-F1
#
_entry.id   AF-A0A165DSN9-F1
#
_cell.length_a   1.000
_cell.length_b   1.000
_cell.length_c   1.000
_cell.angle_alpha   90.00
_cell.angle_beta   90.00
_cell.angle_gamma   90.00
#
_symmetry.space_group_name_H-M   'P 1'
#
loop_
_entity.id
_entity.type
_entity.pdbx_description
1 polymer ?
#
loop_
_entity_poly.entity_id
_entity_poly.type
_entity_poly.pdbx_seq_one_letter_code
_entity_poly.pdbx_strand_id
1 'polypeptide(L)'
;MSSTLETSFEASKQAANKELQARAVELSAEETNIADARIRFEAERLLDFYEELTDSSTRSIVPVMVQNFLRHEDECSRTTSEALRLACLHANENADITQCNALLGRIDALRQEADDLEVSILSIVDADTSEACAKENCSVSPSLRGLLSVIHENGVNLIYARSLVQCSKDSLRIALRNWNTELLA
;
A
#
# COMPACT_ATOMS: atom_id res chain seq x y z
N MET A 1 -58.47 36.16 25.52
CA MET A 1 -57.78 35.98 24.22
C MET A 1 -56.46 35.21 24.33
N SER A 2 -55.74 35.22 25.46
CA SER A 2 -54.51 34.42 25.65
C SER A 2 -54.71 32.91 25.50
N SER A 3 -55.83 32.37 26.01
CA SER A 3 -56.12 30.93 25.97
C SER A 3 -56.19 30.34 24.56
N THR A 4 -56.71 31.09 23.57
CA THR A 4 -56.83 30.60 22.18
C THR A 4 -55.47 30.54 21.49
N LEU A 5 -54.60 31.52 21.78
CA LEU A 5 -53.22 31.53 21.28
C LEU A 5 -52.41 30.37 21.85
N GLU A 6 -52.49 30.13 23.16
CA GLU A 6 -51.81 29.00 23.82
C GLU A 6 -52.24 27.65 23.21
N THR A 7 -53.53 27.46 22.96
CA THR A 7 -54.03 26.23 22.33
C THR A 7 -53.55 26.06 20.89
N SER A 8 -53.48 27.15 20.11
CA SER A 8 -52.95 27.10 18.74
C SER A 8 -51.45 26.83 18.71
N PHE A 9 -50.71 27.38 19.68
CA PHE A 9 -49.28 27.17 19.82
C PHE A 9 -48.96 25.72 20.17
N GLU A 10 -49.61 25.16 21.18
CA GLU A 10 -49.41 23.75 21.56
C GLU A 10 -49.87 22.79 20.45
N ALA A 11 -50.96 23.09 19.74
CA ALA A 11 -51.38 22.29 18.58
C ALA A 11 -50.32 22.30 17.47
N SER A 12 -49.77 23.48 17.14
CA SER A 12 -48.71 23.65 16.15
C SER A 12 -47.43 22.91 16.57
N LYS A 13 -47.03 23.02 17.83
CA LYS A 13 -45.87 22.32 18.40
C LYS A 13 -46.03 20.80 18.35
N GLN A 14 -47.22 20.29 18.67
CA GLN A 14 -47.51 18.86 18.57
C GLN A 14 -47.51 18.38 17.11
N ALA A 15 -48.06 19.17 16.18
CA ALA A 15 -48.04 18.85 14.76
C ALA A 15 -46.59 18.80 14.23
N ALA A 16 -45.78 19.81 14.54
CA ALA A 16 -44.36 19.85 14.16
C ALA A 16 -43.57 18.67 14.74
N ASN A 17 -43.79 18.31 16.02
CA ASN A 17 -43.12 17.16 16.62
C ASN A 17 -43.53 15.83 15.96
N LYS A 18 -44.80 15.66 15.59
CA LYS A 18 -45.26 14.48 14.86
C LYS A 18 -44.63 14.39 13.47
N GLU A 19 -44.55 15.51 12.76
CA GLU A 19 -43.91 15.59 11.45
C GLU A 19 -42.42 15.28 11.54
N LEU A 20 -41.71 15.83 12.53
CA LEU A 20 -40.31 15.52 12.79
C LEU A 20 -40.08 14.04 13.13
N GLN A 21 -40.95 13.43 13.95
CA GLN A 21 -40.88 12.01 14.25
C GLN A 21 -41.13 11.14 13.01
N ALA A 22 -42.13 11.48 12.20
CA ALA A 22 -42.40 10.79 10.95
C ALA A 22 -41.18 10.88 10.01
N ARG A 23 -40.61 12.08 9.85
CA ARG A 23 -39.43 12.28 9.01
C ARG A 23 -38.20 11.56 9.54
N ALA A 24 -38.01 11.50 10.86
CA ALA A 24 -36.91 10.75 11.47
C ALA A 24 -37.02 9.24 11.17
N VAL A 25 -38.24 8.69 11.21
CA VAL A 25 -38.49 7.28 10.85
C VAL A 25 -38.24 7.03 9.37
N GLU A 26 -38.71 7.92 8.49
CA GLU A 26 -38.44 7.85 7.05
C GLU A 26 -36.94 7.88 6.74
N LEU A 27 -36.20 8.84 7.31
CA LEU A 27 -34.76 8.96 7.12
C LEU A 27 -34.01 7.72 7.61
N SER A 28 -34.38 7.19 8.78
CA SER A 28 -33.76 5.96 9.29
C SER A 28 -34.00 4.76 8.35
N ALA A 29 -35.18 4.66 7.75
CA ALA A 29 -35.47 3.63 6.76
C ALA A 29 -34.69 3.84 5.45
N GLU A 30 -34.59 5.08 4.96
CA GLU A 30 -33.79 5.45 3.78
C GLU A 30 -32.30 5.14 4.00
N GLU A 31 -31.73 5.52 5.15
CA GLU A 31 -30.33 5.26 5.52
C GLU A 31 -30.03 3.76 5.59
N THR A 32 -30.95 2.97 6.16
CA THR A 32 -30.82 1.51 6.20
C THR A 32 -30.83 0.92 4.78
N ASN A 33 -31.75 1.37 3.93
CA ASN A 33 -31.81 0.92 2.53
C ASN A 33 -30.54 1.29 1.75
N ILE A 34 -29.98 2.49 1.97
CA ILE A 34 -28.72 2.92 1.35
C ILE A 34 -27.55 2.07 1.83
N ALA A 35 -27.48 1.79 3.14
CA ALA A 35 -26.45 0.92 3.71
C ALA A 35 -26.52 -0.49 3.10
N ASP A 36 -27.72 -1.07 2.99
CA ASP A 36 -27.93 -2.38 2.39
C ASP A 36 -27.57 -2.41 0.90
N ALA A 37 -27.96 -1.37 0.15
CA ALA A 37 -27.61 -1.24 -1.26
C ALA A 37 -26.09 -1.15 -1.46
N ARG A 38 -25.39 -0.44 -0.58
CA ARG A 38 -23.92 -0.35 -0.60
C ARG A 38 -23.27 -1.70 -0.34
N ILE A 39 -23.74 -2.45 0.66
CA ILE A 39 -23.23 -3.79 0.97
C ILE A 39 -23.43 -4.72 -0.22
N ARG A 40 -24.62 -4.69 -0.86
CA ARG A 40 -24.89 -5.52 -2.04
C ARG A 40 -23.97 -5.16 -3.20
N PHE A 41 -23.82 -3.88 -3.50
CA PHE A 41 -22.93 -3.42 -4.56
C PHE A 41 -21.47 -3.82 -4.31
N GLU A 42 -20.97 -3.67 -3.08
CA GLU A 42 -19.62 -4.09 -2.72
C GLU A 42 -19.44 -5.61 -2.83
N ALA A 43 -20.47 -6.40 -2.47
CA ALA A 43 -20.46 -7.85 -2.63
C ALA A 43 -20.48 -8.30 -4.10
N GLU A 44 -21.31 -7.68 -4.94
CA GLU A 44 -21.35 -7.93 -6.39
C GLU A 44 -19.99 -7.61 -7.03
N ARG A 45 -19.41 -6.45 -6.71
CA ARG A 45 -18.07 -6.08 -7.19
C ARG A 45 -16.99 -7.08 -6.76
N LEU A 46 -17.09 -7.63 -5.55
CA LEU A 46 -16.14 -8.62 -5.06
C LEU A 46 -16.32 -9.97 -5.75
N LEU A 47 -17.55 -10.38 -6.04
CA LEU A 47 -17.84 -11.59 -6.81
C LEU A 47 -17.27 -11.48 -8.23
N ASP A 48 -17.51 -10.35 -8.91
CA ASP A 48 -16.97 -10.08 -10.24
C ASP A 48 -15.43 -10.19 -10.24
N PHE A 49 -14.77 -9.63 -9.23
CA PHE A 49 -13.33 -9.73 -9.05
C PHE A 49 -12.87 -11.19 -8.84
N TYR A 50 -13.58 -11.99 -8.04
CA TYR A 50 -13.23 -13.40 -7.86
C TYR A 50 -13.47 -14.23 -9.11
N GLU A 51 -14.54 -13.98 -9.85
CA GLU A 51 -14.78 -14.62 -11.14
C GLU A 51 -13.66 -14.31 -12.12
N GLU A 52 -13.20 -13.05 -12.16
CA GLU A 52 -12.06 -12.61 -12.96
C GLU A 52 -10.75 -13.32 -12.57
N LEU A 53 -10.50 -13.51 -11.26
CA LEU A 53 -9.37 -14.29 -10.77
C LEU A 53 -9.48 -15.79 -11.04
N THR A 54 -10.67 -16.32 -11.32
CA THR A 54 -10.84 -17.72 -11.70
C THR A 54 -10.59 -17.99 -13.17
N ASP A 55 -10.41 -16.96 -14.00
CA ASP A 55 -10.10 -17.14 -15.41
C ASP A 55 -8.80 -17.92 -15.60
N SER A 56 -8.79 -18.79 -16.62
CA SER A 56 -7.68 -19.72 -16.87
C SER A 56 -6.34 -19.02 -17.11
N SER A 57 -6.37 -17.77 -17.60
CA SER A 57 -5.20 -16.94 -17.86
C SER A 57 -4.59 -16.33 -16.59
N THR A 58 -5.43 -15.87 -15.65
CA THR A 58 -5.02 -15.13 -14.44
C THR A 58 -4.87 -16.02 -13.21
N ARG A 59 -5.62 -17.13 -13.15
CA ARG A 59 -5.78 -17.99 -11.97
C ARG A 59 -4.48 -18.53 -11.40
N SER A 60 -3.49 -18.84 -12.25
CA SER A 60 -2.20 -19.35 -11.80
C SER A 60 -1.16 -18.25 -11.60
N ILE A 61 -1.26 -17.15 -12.35
CA ILE A 61 -0.21 -16.13 -12.43
C ILE A 61 -0.39 -15.07 -11.34
N VAL A 62 -1.61 -14.54 -11.18
CA VAL A 62 -1.88 -13.44 -10.24
C VAL A 62 -1.56 -13.83 -8.79
N PRO A 63 -1.96 -15.01 -8.26
CA PRO A 63 -1.64 -15.37 -6.89
C PRO A 63 -0.14 -15.49 -6.63
N VAL A 64 0.61 -16.08 -7.57
CA VAL A 64 2.07 -16.23 -7.46
C VAL A 64 2.74 -14.86 -7.50
N MET A 65 2.29 -13.98 -8.39
CA MET A 65 2.82 -12.62 -8.48
C MET A 65 2.53 -11.80 -7.23
N VAL A 66 1.30 -11.83 -6.71
CA VAL A 66 0.95 -11.15 -5.45
C VAL A 66 1.77 -11.69 -4.28
N GLN A 67 1.97 -13.01 -4.21
CA GLN A 67 2.82 -13.61 -3.19
C GLN A 67 4.28 -13.17 -3.30
N ASN A 68 4.82 -13.10 -4.51
CA ASN A 68 6.17 -12.60 -4.75
C ASN A 68 6.30 -11.13 -4.36
N PHE A 69 5.31 -10.30 -4.71
CA PHE A 69 5.24 -8.90 -4.31
C PHE A 69 5.25 -8.74 -2.78
N LEU A 70 4.40 -9.48 -2.06
CA LEU A 70 4.35 -9.39 -0.59
C LEU A 70 5.67 -9.84 0.07
N ARG A 71 6.30 -10.89 -0.46
CA ARG A 71 7.62 -11.32 0.01
C ARG A 71 8.67 -10.25 -0.24
N HIS A 72 8.64 -9.64 -1.42
CA HIS A 72 9.56 -8.58 -1.83
C HIS A 72 9.38 -7.33 -0.94
N GLU A 73 8.14 -6.94 -0.63
CA GLU A 73 7.83 -5.81 0.26
C GLU A 73 8.40 -6.02 1.68
N ASP A 74 8.18 -7.19 2.28
CA ASP A 74 8.71 -7.53 3.61
C ASP A 74 10.25 -7.49 3.62
N GLU A 75 10.88 -8.01 2.56
CA GLU A 75 12.33 -8.03 2.43
C GLU A 75 12.93 -6.62 2.21
N CYS A 76 12.25 -5.77 1.43
CA CYS A 76 12.58 -4.35 1.28
C CYS A 76 12.47 -3.60 2.61
N SER A 77 11.40 -3.80 3.36
CA SER A 77 11.18 -3.18 4.68
C SER A 77 12.26 -3.59 5.69
N ARG A 78 12.63 -4.87 5.72
CA ARG A 78 13.72 -5.39 6.57
C ARG A 78 15.07 -4.81 6.18
N THR A 79 15.40 -4.84 4.89
CA THR A 79 16.69 -4.38 4.37
C THR A 79 16.89 -2.88 4.57
N THR A 80 15.84 -2.07 4.35
CA THR A 80 15.89 -0.62 4.59
C THR A 80 16.03 -0.31 6.08
N SER A 81 15.33 -1.03 6.95
CA SER A 81 15.48 -0.91 8.41
C SER A 81 16.89 -1.29 8.87
N GLU A 82 17.49 -2.33 8.28
CA GLU A 82 18.86 -2.74 8.56
C GLU A 82 19.87 -1.69 8.08
N ALA A 83 19.67 -1.10 6.91
CA ALA A 83 20.49 -0.01 6.39
C ALA A 83 20.48 1.22 7.32
N LEU A 84 19.31 1.61 7.80
CA LEU A 84 19.17 2.69 8.78
C LEU A 84 19.90 2.34 10.10
N ARG A 85 19.71 1.13 10.61
CA ARG A 85 20.39 0.66 11.82
C ARG A 85 21.91 0.68 11.68
N LEU A 86 22.43 0.22 10.54
CA LEU A 86 23.86 0.24 10.23
C LEU A 86 24.40 1.67 10.18
N ALA A 87 23.63 2.61 9.63
CA ALA A 87 24.02 4.01 9.59
C ALA A 87 24.03 4.69 10.96
N CYS A 88 23.13 4.28 11.86
CA CYS A 88 23.09 4.78 13.24
C CYS A 88 24.20 4.18 14.13
N LEU A 89 24.80 3.05 13.75
CA LEU A 89 25.97 2.47 14.42
C LEU A 89 27.21 3.31 14.07
N HIS A 90 27.34 4.46 14.74
CA HIS A 90 28.50 5.35 14.65
C HIS A 90 29.77 4.55 14.92
N ALA A 91 30.73 4.57 13.98
CA ALA A 91 32.14 4.13 14.04
C ALA A 91 32.52 3.16 15.18
N ASN A 92 31.66 2.20 15.48
CA ASN A 92 31.91 1.21 16.51
C ASN A 92 32.92 0.26 15.89
N GLU A 93 33.93 -0.13 16.66
CA GLU A 93 35.02 -1.01 16.20
C GLU A 93 34.51 -2.35 15.61
N ASN A 94 33.25 -2.70 15.88
CA ASN A 94 32.59 -3.91 15.41
C ASN A 94 31.83 -3.77 14.07
N ALA A 95 31.72 -2.56 13.51
CA ALA A 95 31.06 -2.37 12.23
C ALA A 95 32.00 -2.81 11.09
N ASP A 96 31.77 -4.03 10.60
CA ASP A 96 32.61 -4.64 9.57
C ASP A 96 32.21 -4.14 8.17
N ILE A 97 33.22 -3.77 7.37
CA ILE A 97 33.08 -3.46 5.94
C ILE A 97 32.41 -4.63 5.20
N THR A 98 32.60 -5.87 5.67
CA THR A 98 31.92 -7.05 5.10
C THR A 98 30.40 -6.96 5.25
N GLN A 99 29.88 -6.48 6.38
CA GLN A 99 28.44 -6.29 6.60
C GLN A 99 27.87 -5.23 5.66
N CYS A 100 28.59 -4.12 5.47
CA CYS A 100 28.22 -3.09 4.51
C CYS A 100 28.16 -3.66 3.09
N ASN A 101 29.16 -4.44 2.67
CA ASN A 101 29.20 -5.05 1.34
C ASN A 101 28.07 -6.06 1.13
N ALA A 102 27.80 -6.90 2.14
CA ALA A 102 26.71 -7.88 2.08
C ALA A 102 25.35 -7.17 1.95
N LEU A 103 25.12 -6.13 2.74
CA LEU A 103 23.87 -5.36 2.69
C LEU A 103 23.70 -4.62 1.36
N LEU A 104 24.76 -4.02 0.81
CA LEU A 104 24.74 -3.41 -0.52
C LEU A 104 24.39 -4.44 -1.61
N GLY A 105 24.95 -5.65 -1.54
CA GLY A 105 24.61 -6.74 -2.45
C GLY A 105 23.15 -7.18 -2.35
N ARG A 106 22.60 -7.23 -1.14
CA ARG A 106 21.17 -7.53 -0.91
C ARG A 106 20.26 -6.45 -1.48
N ILE A 107 20.61 -5.18 -1.30
CA ILE A 107 19.87 -4.04 -1.87
C ILE A 107 19.88 -4.11 -3.41
N ASP A 108 21.04 -4.41 -4.01
CA ASP A 108 21.16 -4.53 -5.47
C ASP A 108 20.32 -5.72 -6.01
N ALA A 109 20.30 -6.85 -5.29
CA ALA A 109 19.47 -8.01 -5.64
C ALA A 109 17.96 -7.70 -5.53
N LEU A 110 17.53 -7.01 -4.47
CA LEU A 110 16.13 -6.60 -4.32
C LEU A 110 15.71 -5.64 -5.42
N ARG A 111 16.58 -4.72 -5.82
CA ARG A 111 16.27 -3.81 -6.92
C ARG A 111 16.05 -4.57 -8.24
N GLN A 112 16.88 -5.58 -8.52
CA GLN A 112 16.66 -6.44 -9.68
C GLN A 112 15.33 -7.21 -9.58
N GLU A 113 14.99 -7.74 -8.41
CA GLU A 113 13.69 -8.41 -8.19
C GLU A 113 12.51 -7.46 -8.39
N ALA A 114 12.64 -6.19 -7.98
CA ALA A 114 11.63 -5.15 -8.22
C ALA A 114 11.42 -4.90 -9.72
N ASP A 115 12.51 -4.78 -10.50
CA ASP A 115 12.45 -4.61 -11.95
C ASP A 115 11.79 -5.83 -12.63
N ASP A 116 12.14 -7.06 -12.19
CA ASP A 116 11.56 -8.31 -12.71
C ASP A 116 10.05 -8.42 -12.37
N LEU A 117 9.64 -7.98 -11.18
CA LEU A 117 8.24 -7.91 -10.75
C LEU A 117 7.45 -6.87 -11.56
N GLU A 118 8.03 -5.70 -11.80
CA GLU A 118 7.42 -4.65 -12.62
C GLU A 118 7.15 -5.15 -14.04
N VAL A 119 8.15 -5.76 -14.68
CA VAL A 119 7.98 -6.37 -16.02
C VAL A 119 6.90 -7.45 -16.01
N SER A 120 6.87 -8.29 -14.96
CA SER A 120 5.85 -9.34 -14.81
C SER A 120 4.44 -8.74 -14.68
N ILE A 121 4.26 -7.69 -13.89
CA ILE A 121 2.97 -7.01 -13.72
C ILE A 121 2.53 -6.35 -15.03
N LEU A 122 3.42 -5.61 -15.68
CA LEU A 122 3.13 -4.94 -16.96
C LEU A 122 2.73 -5.96 -18.03
N SER A 123 3.38 -7.12 -18.09
CA SER A 123 3.02 -8.17 -19.05
C SER A 123 1.59 -8.67 -18.92
N ILE A 124 1.05 -8.74 -17.69
CA ILE A 124 -0.34 -9.14 -17.44
C ILE A 124 -1.29 -7.99 -17.77
N VAL A 125 -0.96 -6.79 -17.30
CA VAL A 125 -1.77 -5.59 -17.56
C VAL A 125 -1.91 -5.33 -19.06
N ASP A 126 -0.84 -5.53 -19.83
CA ASP A 126 -0.84 -5.35 -21.28
C ASP A 126 -1.57 -6.50 -22.00
N ALA A 127 -1.42 -7.75 -21.55
CA ALA A 127 -2.15 -8.89 -22.11
C ALA A 127 -3.68 -8.71 -21.99
N ASP A 128 -4.16 -8.23 -20.84
CA ASP A 128 -5.58 -7.95 -20.61
C ASP A 128 -6.12 -6.84 -21.53
N THR A 129 -5.26 -5.89 -21.94
CA THR A 129 -5.67 -4.82 -22.86
C THR A 129 -5.83 -5.26 -24.32
N SER A 130 -5.16 -6.34 -24.74
CA SER A 130 -5.03 -6.72 -26.15
C SER A 130 -6.08 -7.72 -26.64
N GLU A 131 -6.61 -8.62 -25.79
CA GLU A 131 -7.51 -9.70 -26.24
C GLU A 131 -8.88 -9.73 -25.52
N ALA A 132 -9.07 -9.01 -24.41
CA ALA A 132 -10.26 -9.14 -23.54
C ALA A 132 -11.08 -7.84 -23.32
N CYS A 133 -10.69 -6.71 -23.91
CA CYS A 133 -11.32 -5.39 -23.75
C CYS A 133 -12.80 -5.24 -24.20
N ALA A 134 -13.53 -6.33 -24.47
CA ALA A 134 -14.98 -6.29 -24.69
C ALA A 134 -15.81 -6.40 -23.41
N LYS A 135 -15.21 -6.77 -22.26
CA LYS A 135 -15.87 -6.64 -20.95
C LYS A 135 -15.45 -5.32 -20.32
N GLU A 136 -16.34 -4.34 -20.33
CA GLU A 136 -16.09 -2.93 -19.98
C GLU A 136 -15.51 -2.66 -18.56
N ASN A 137 -15.24 -3.65 -17.70
CA ASN A 137 -14.86 -3.45 -16.30
C ASN A 137 -13.88 -4.51 -15.72
N CYS A 138 -12.72 -4.75 -16.36
CA CYS A 138 -11.64 -5.54 -15.74
C CYS A 138 -11.16 -4.87 -14.44
N SER A 139 -11.43 -5.49 -13.30
CA SER A 139 -11.19 -4.93 -11.97
C SER A 139 -9.80 -5.26 -11.44
N VAL A 140 -9.16 -6.31 -11.98
CA VAL A 140 -7.81 -6.75 -11.59
C VAL A 140 -6.73 -5.79 -12.08
N SER A 141 -6.85 -5.27 -13.31
CA SER A 141 -5.84 -4.39 -13.92
C SER A 141 -5.60 -3.10 -13.11
N PRO A 142 -6.63 -2.35 -12.65
CA PRO A 142 -6.43 -1.22 -11.74
C PRO A 142 -5.72 -1.60 -10.44
N SER A 143 -6.04 -2.75 -9.84
CA SER A 143 -5.38 -3.23 -8.62
C SER A 143 -3.91 -3.55 -8.85
N LEU A 144 -3.57 -4.22 -9.95
CA LEU A 144 -2.18 -4.51 -10.34
C LEU A 144 -1.37 -3.24 -10.62
N ARG A 145 -1.98 -2.24 -11.26
CA ARG A 145 -1.34 -0.92 -11.43
C ARG A 145 -1.07 -0.21 -10.10
N GLY A 146 -1.96 -0.39 -9.11
CA GLY A 146 -1.72 0.07 -7.75
C GLY A 146 -0.42 -0.51 -7.16
N LEU A 147 -0.15 -1.80 -7.39
CA LEU A 147 1.07 -2.46 -6.92
C LEU A 147 2.34 -1.87 -7.58
N LEU A 148 2.28 -1.47 -8.86
CA LEU A 148 3.41 -0.82 -9.54
C LEU A 148 3.85 0.46 -8.84
N SER A 149 2.90 1.28 -8.36
CA SER A 149 3.23 2.49 -7.59
C SER A 149 4.04 2.15 -6.34
N VAL A 150 3.63 1.09 -5.62
CA VAL A 150 4.31 0.65 -4.39
C VAL A 150 5.70 0.08 -4.70
N ILE A 151 5.85 -0.70 -5.78
CA ILE A 151 7.16 -1.21 -6.24
C ILE A 151 8.10 -0.05 -6.56
N HIS A 152 7.61 0.97 -7.27
CA HIS A 152 8.41 2.13 -7.63
C HIS A 152 8.88 2.91 -6.40
N GLU A 153 7.98 3.15 -5.44
CA GLU A 153 8.32 3.79 -4.17
C GLU A 153 9.35 2.98 -3.37
N ASN A 154 9.19 1.66 -3.32
CA ASN A 154 10.17 0.76 -2.70
C ASN A 154 11.54 0.82 -3.40
N GLY A 155 11.56 0.89 -4.74
CA GLY A 155 12.78 1.08 -5.52
C GLY A 155 13.51 2.37 -5.16
N VAL A 156 12.78 3.47 -4.99
CA VAL A 156 13.34 4.76 -4.53
C VAL A 156 13.89 4.64 -3.11
N ASN A 157 13.17 3.99 -2.20
CA ASN A 157 13.62 3.75 -0.83
C ASN A 157 14.92 2.91 -0.79
N LEU A 158 15.03 1.89 -1.63
CA LEU A 158 16.25 1.08 -1.77
C LEU A 158 17.44 1.91 -2.28
N ILE A 159 17.23 2.85 -3.20
CA ILE A 159 18.29 3.77 -3.67
C ILE A 159 18.81 4.65 -2.52
N TYR A 160 17.92 5.17 -1.68
CA TYR A 160 18.32 5.94 -0.50
C TYR A 160 19.04 5.07 0.53
N ALA A 161 18.53 3.88 0.83
CA ALA A 161 19.17 2.92 1.73
C ALA A 161 20.57 2.54 1.24
N ARG A 162 20.73 2.30 -0.06
CA ARG A 162 22.04 2.05 -0.68
C ARG A 162 23.01 3.21 -0.45
N SER A 163 22.58 4.42 -0.75
CA SER A 163 23.40 5.63 -0.61
C SER A 163 23.85 5.81 0.84
N LEU A 164 22.94 5.55 1.79
CA LEU A 164 23.22 5.60 3.22
C LEU A 164 24.29 4.58 3.64
N VAL A 165 24.14 3.31 3.25
CA VAL A 165 25.13 2.25 3.56
C VAL A 165 26.48 2.53 2.92
N GLN A 166 26.48 3.07 1.70
CA GLN A 166 27.71 3.46 1.00
C GLN A 166 28.43 4.59 1.74
N CYS A 167 27.72 5.62 2.21
CA CYS A 167 28.28 6.67 3.06
C CYS A 167 28.88 6.09 4.35
N SER A 168 28.15 5.21 5.06
CA SER A 168 28.66 4.57 6.29
C SER A 168 29.94 3.77 6.03
N LYS A 169 29.97 3.01 4.94
CA LYS A 169 31.15 2.25 4.50
C LYS A 169 32.35 3.15 4.22
N ASP A 170 32.15 4.28 3.56
CA ASP A 170 33.23 5.22 3.26
C ASP A 170 33.72 5.94 4.52
N SER A 171 32.82 6.28 5.45
CA SER A 171 33.19 6.78 6.78
C SER A 171 34.05 5.78 7.56
N LEU A 172 33.69 4.49 7.56
CA LEU A 172 34.49 3.43 8.20
C LEU A 172 35.88 3.29 7.57
N ARG A 173 35.99 3.37 6.24
CA ARG A 173 37.28 3.32 5.54
C ARG A 173 38.19 4.50 5.90
N ILE A 174 37.63 5.70 6.03
CA ILE A 174 38.37 6.88 6.45
C ILE A 174 38.84 6.71 7.90
N ALA A 175 37.97 6.27 8.80
CA ALA A 175 38.32 6.00 10.19
C ALA A 175 39.48 5.00 10.29
N LEU A 176 39.39 3.84 9.63
CA LEU A 176 40.46 2.84 9.64
C LEU A 176 41.80 3.36 9.10
N ARG A 177 41.78 4.25 8.10
CA ARG A 177 43.00 4.88 7.59
C ARG A 177 43.63 5.81 8.63
N ASN A 178 42.83 6.62 9.31
CA ASN A 178 43.31 7.54 10.34
C ASN A 178 43.92 6.78 11.53
N TRP A 179 43.28 5.69 11.96
CA TRP A 179 43.81 4.83 13.02
C TRP A 179 45.16 4.21 12.65
N ASN A 180 45.31 3.71 11.41
CA ASN A 180 46.58 3.18 10.95
C ASN A 180 47.69 4.24 10.87
N THR A 181 47.36 5.50 10.56
CA THR A 181 48.35 6.58 10.56
C THR A 181 48.77 6.99 11.97
N GLU A 182 47.87 6.94 12.95
CA GLU A 182 48.19 7.24 14.35
C GLU A 182 49.05 6.15 14.99
N LEU A 183 48.86 4.88 14.62
CA LEU A 183 49.68 3.76 15.09
C LEU A 183 51.13 3.75 14.57
N LEU A 184 51.38 4.44 13.45
CA LEU A 184 52.71 4.50 12.80
C LEU A 184 53.51 5.76 13.17
N ALA A 185 52.87 6.75 13.81
CA ALA A 185 53.46 8.02 14.22
C ALA A 185 54.01 7.94 15.66
#